data_AF-A0A832WEX6-F1
#
_entry.id   AF-A0A832WEX6-F1
#
_cell.length_a   1.000
_cell.length_b   1.000
_cell.length_c   1.000
_cell.angle_alpha   90.00
_cell.angle_beta   90.00
_cell.angle_gamma   90.00
#
_symmetry.space_group_name_H-M   'P 1'
#
loop_
_entity.id
_entity.type
_entity.pdbx_description
1 polymer ?
#
loop_
_entity_poly.entity_id
_entity_poly.type
_entity_poly.pdbx_seq_one_letter_code
_entity_poly.pdbx_strand_id
1 'polypeptide(L)'
;MEFPKVLVIRHFSEVLGMKYLGESGDVLWFEDGLNKVAVGVYFSELYEEAELYKRLAALVNLNAAKIYLAILQEASAFIDPRFLKNQGIGLVVVDPTKGAQGVDVRIYAKARQQPVPAVNTEKLIEAIKAAVLEQVNNQIKALESSIFEKLKRYIDQRLEEYKGAMSGKPPPLPPPPGGSSVVENEWVRYLRSRGK
;
A
#
# COMPACT_ATOMS: atom_id res chain seq x y z
N MET A 1 -9.99 14.86 26.49
CA MET A 1 -9.30 15.54 25.37
C MET A 1 -8.98 16.94 25.82
N GLU A 2 -7.74 17.38 25.67
CA GLU A 2 -7.37 18.75 26.00
C GLU A 2 -7.99 19.72 24.98
N PHE A 3 -8.85 20.62 25.45
CA PHE A 3 -9.57 21.58 24.62
C PHE A 3 -8.70 22.31 23.57
N PRO A 4 -7.46 22.75 23.89
CA PRO A 4 -6.57 23.38 22.91
C PRO A 4 -6.18 22.46 21.74
N LYS A 5 -6.06 21.14 21.95
CA LYS A 5 -5.77 20.16 20.87
C LYS A 5 -6.91 20.13 19.85
N VAL A 6 -8.15 20.14 20.34
CA VAL A 6 -9.34 20.12 19.48
C VAL A 6 -9.40 21.39 18.62
N LEU A 7 -9.04 22.55 19.18
CA LEU A 7 -8.96 23.80 18.43
C LEU A 7 -7.96 23.72 17.28
N VAL A 8 -6.78 23.13 17.51
CA VAL A 8 -5.75 22.93 16.47
C VAL A 8 -6.26 22.00 15.38
N ILE A 9 -6.86 20.86 15.75
CA ILE A 9 -7.43 19.90 14.78
C ILE A 9 -8.47 20.58 13.92
N ARG A 10 -9.38 21.33 14.55
CA ARG A 10 -10.44 22.06 13.86
C ARG A 10 -9.88 23.11 12.91
N HIS A 11 -8.90 23.90 13.35
CA HIS A 11 -8.28 24.93 12.50
C HIS A 11 -7.59 24.32 11.28
N PHE A 12 -6.79 23.27 11.47
CA PHE A 12 -6.10 22.62 10.36
C PHE A 12 -7.05 21.92 9.38
N SER A 13 -8.16 21.38 9.86
CA SER A 13 -9.14 20.70 9.00
C SER A 13 -10.13 21.64 8.32
N GLU A 14 -10.75 22.55 9.07
CA GLU A 14 -11.79 23.46 8.55
C GLU A 14 -11.20 24.69 7.84
N VAL A 15 -10.14 25.28 8.39
CA VAL A 15 -9.57 26.54 7.86
C VAL A 15 -8.51 26.26 6.79
N LEU A 16 -7.60 25.32 7.06
CA LEU A 16 -6.53 24.96 6.12
C LEU A 16 -6.92 23.82 5.17
N GLY A 17 -8.07 23.18 5.37
CA GLY A 17 -8.57 22.13 4.47
C GLY A 17 -7.80 20.81 4.53
N MET A 18 -7.00 20.57 5.58
CA MET A 18 -6.17 19.37 5.70
C MET A 18 -6.97 18.19 6.27
N LYS A 19 -6.72 16.98 5.76
CA LYS A 19 -7.39 15.78 6.26
C LYS A 19 -6.69 15.27 7.52
N TYR A 20 -7.41 15.19 8.63
CA TYR A 20 -6.89 14.62 9.87
C TYR A 20 -6.71 13.10 9.75
N LEU A 21 -5.51 12.60 10.09
CA LEU A 21 -5.17 11.18 10.04
C LEU A 21 -5.22 10.50 11.42
N GLY A 22 -4.90 11.25 12.48
CA GLY A 22 -4.83 10.72 13.83
C GLY A 22 -3.79 11.42 14.71
N GLU A 23 -3.63 10.90 15.91
CA GLU A 23 -2.69 11.38 16.93
C GLU A 23 -1.70 10.27 17.28
N SER A 24 -0.44 10.63 17.46
CA SER A 24 0.61 9.74 17.96
C SER A 24 1.37 10.46 19.08
N GLY A 25 0.96 10.22 20.32
CA GLY A 25 1.50 10.93 21.49
C GLY A 25 1.16 12.42 21.41
N ASP A 26 2.18 13.27 21.38
CA ASP A 26 2.03 14.73 21.30
C ASP A 26 2.03 15.27 19.87
N VAL A 27 1.89 14.41 18.86
CA VAL A 27 1.93 14.80 17.44
C VAL A 27 0.61 14.49 16.76
N LEU A 28 0.00 15.51 16.17
CA LEU A 28 -1.18 15.40 15.32
C LEU A 28 -0.75 15.26 13.86
N TRP A 29 -1.33 14.29 13.15
CA TRP A 29 -1.01 14.00 11.77
C TRP A 29 -2.12 14.44 10.83
N PHE A 30 -1.73 15.12 9.75
CA PHE A 30 -2.63 15.58 8.71
C PHE A 30 -2.07 15.27 7.31
N GLU A 31 -2.97 15.21 6.34
CA GLU A 31 -2.65 15.17 4.91
C GLU A 31 -3.08 16.46 4.23
N ASP A 32 -2.12 17.06 3.51
CA ASP A 32 -2.32 18.21 2.62
C ASP A 32 -2.00 17.73 1.19
N GLY A 33 -3.00 17.13 0.55
CA GLY A 33 -2.84 16.43 -0.73
C GLY A 33 -1.92 15.22 -0.61
N LEU A 34 -0.75 15.27 -1.27
CA LEU A 34 0.29 14.22 -1.18
C LEU A 34 1.29 14.43 -0.03
N ASN A 35 1.20 15.56 0.67
CA ASN A 35 2.14 15.92 1.72
C ASN A 35 1.64 15.47 3.08
N LYS A 36 2.47 14.73 3.81
CA LYS A 36 2.24 14.46 5.24
C LYS A 36 2.64 15.68 6.07
N VAL A 37 1.74 16.14 6.91
CA VAL A 37 1.93 17.28 7.81
C VAL A 37 1.92 16.78 9.25
N ALA A 38 2.97 17.13 10.01
CA ALA A 38 3.05 16.85 11.43
C ALA A 38 2.85 18.16 12.21
N VAL A 39 1.95 18.15 13.18
CA VAL A 39 1.74 19.27 14.10
C VAL A 39 2.09 18.77 15.50
N GLY A 40 3.26 19.15 15.99
CA GLY A 40 3.67 18.86 17.35
C GLY A 40 2.97 19.79 18.32
N VAL A 41 2.33 19.23 19.33
CA VAL A 41 1.57 19.97 20.32
C VAL A 41 2.35 20.03 21.62
N TYR A 42 2.55 21.24 22.14
CA TYR A 42 3.16 21.45 23.44
C TYR A 42 2.37 22.48 24.25
N PHE A 43 1.42 21.95 25.00
CA PHE A 43 0.61 22.71 25.96
C PHE A 43 1.09 22.34 27.36
N SER A 44 1.78 23.28 28.01
CA SER A 44 2.28 23.14 29.36
C SER A 44 1.88 24.37 30.15
N GLU A 45 1.66 24.24 31.45
CA GLU A 45 1.45 25.40 32.33
C GLU A 45 2.77 26.12 32.64
N LEU A 46 3.88 25.36 32.65
CA LEU A 46 5.23 25.83 32.89
C LEU A 46 6.07 25.55 31.64
N TYR A 47 6.52 26.62 30.99
CA TYR A 47 7.35 26.53 29.79
C TYR A 47 8.81 26.65 30.14
N GLU A 48 9.57 25.60 29.84
CA GLU A 48 11.03 25.62 29.88
C GLU A 48 11.58 25.67 28.45
N GLU A 49 12.47 26.64 28.20
CA GLU A 49 13.08 26.83 26.89
C GLU A 49 13.83 25.56 26.43
N ALA A 50 14.61 24.94 27.33
CA ALA A 50 15.37 23.73 27.03
C ALA A 50 14.47 22.54 26.63
N GLU A 51 13.34 22.36 27.30
CA GLU A 51 12.41 21.27 26.96
C GLU A 51 11.73 21.54 25.61
N LEU A 52 11.37 22.79 25.33
CA LEU A 52 10.74 23.20 24.08
C LEU A 52 11.66 22.90 22.89
N TYR A 53 12.95 23.25 22.97
CA TYR A 53 13.91 22.93 21.92
C TYR A 53 14.20 21.43 21.79
N LYS A 54 14.16 20.67 22.88
CA LYS A 54 14.26 19.21 22.83
C LYS A 54 13.07 18.59 22.08
N ARG A 55 11.86 19.08 22.32
CA ARG A 55 10.65 18.66 21.60
C ARG A 55 10.69 19.09 20.13
N LEU A 56 11.14 20.30 19.84
CA LEU A 56 11.36 20.76 18.46
C LEU A 56 12.36 19.86 17.72
N ALA A 57 13.47 19.50 18.34
CA ALA A 57 14.46 18.60 17.74
C ALA A 57 13.84 17.21 17.44
N ALA A 58 13.01 16.68 18.35
CA ALA A 58 12.28 15.44 18.10
C ALA A 58 11.30 15.56 16.93
N LEU A 59 10.57 16.68 16.82
CA LEU A 59 9.66 16.95 15.71
C LEU A 59 10.39 17.07 14.38
N VAL A 60 11.57 17.69 14.35
CA VAL A 60 12.36 17.86 13.12
C VAL A 60 12.76 16.51 12.52
N ASN A 61 13.00 15.49 13.36
CA ASN A 61 13.37 14.15 12.93
C ASN A 61 12.19 13.31 12.42
N LEU A 62 10.95 13.83 12.47
CA LEU A 62 9.79 13.12 11.94
C LEU A 62 9.76 13.15 10.42
N ASN A 63 9.31 12.04 9.82
CA ASN A 63 9.14 11.92 8.38
C ASN A 63 7.86 12.63 7.88
N ALA A 64 7.86 13.96 7.96
CA ALA A 64 6.77 14.82 7.51
C ALA A 64 7.29 15.87 6.52
N ALA A 65 6.48 16.17 5.51
CA ALA A 65 6.79 17.15 4.46
C ALA A 65 6.67 18.59 5.00
N LYS A 66 5.70 18.86 5.89
CA LYS A 66 5.57 20.12 6.62
C LYS A 66 5.48 19.84 8.11
N ILE A 67 6.15 20.65 8.92
CA ILE A 67 6.17 20.50 10.38
C ILE A 67 5.75 21.80 11.01
N TYR A 68 4.75 21.72 11.89
CA TYR A 68 4.27 22.81 12.71
C TYR A 68 4.49 22.49 14.19
N LEU A 69 4.73 23.52 14.98
CA LEU A 69 4.68 23.48 16.43
C LEU A 69 3.48 24.31 16.90
N ALA A 70 2.57 23.68 17.63
CA ALA A 70 1.45 24.33 18.30
C ALA A 70 1.75 24.53 19.78
N ILE A 71 1.69 25.78 20.23
CA ILE A 71 1.95 26.20 21.61
C ILE A 71 0.87 27.16 22.09
N LEU A 72 0.77 27.33 23.41
CA LEU A 72 -0.10 28.35 23.99
C LEU A 72 0.43 29.77 23.76
N GLN A 73 -0.43 30.78 23.88
CA GLN A 73 -0.06 32.18 23.67
C GLN A 73 1.05 32.64 24.61
N GLU A 74 1.04 32.20 25.87
CA GLU A 74 2.02 32.52 26.91
C GLU A 74 3.42 31.99 26.54
N ALA A 75 3.46 30.82 25.90
CA ALA A 75 4.69 30.16 25.46
C ALA A 75 5.41 30.89 24.32
N SER A 76 4.69 31.76 23.61
CA SER A 76 5.23 32.40 22.40
C SER A 76 6.43 33.30 22.67
N ALA A 77 6.61 33.75 23.92
CA ALA A 77 7.77 34.53 24.35
C ALA A 77 9.07 33.70 24.48
N PHE A 78 8.96 32.36 24.63
CA PHE A 78 10.10 31.46 24.84
C PHE A 78 10.70 30.91 23.54
N ILE A 79 10.12 31.29 22.39
CA ILE A 79 10.54 30.78 21.08
C ILE A 79 11.13 31.92 20.27
N ASP A 80 12.33 31.71 19.71
CA ASP A 80 12.86 32.62 18.69
C ASP A 80 12.19 32.35 17.32
N PRO A 81 11.42 33.29 16.77
CA PRO A 81 10.80 33.15 15.45
C PRO A 81 11.83 32.98 14.32
N ARG A 82 13.05 33.52 14.48
CA ARG A 82 14.12 33.42 13.49
C ARG A 82 14.65 31.99 13.39
N PHE A 83 14.79 31.31 14.54
CA PHE A 83 15.19 29.91 14.59
C PHE A 83 14.22 29.03 13.81
N LEU A 84 12.91 29.17 14.06
CA LEU A 84 11.88 28.39 13.36
C LEU A 84 11.87 28.67 11.85
N LYS A 85 11.98 29.94 11.44
CA LYS A 85 12.06 30.33 10.02
C LYS A 85 13.27 29.71 9.31
N ASN A 86 14.43 29.68 9.96
CA ASN A 86 15.65 29.08 9.42
C ASN A 86 15.50 27.56 9.25
N GLN A 87 14.83 26.90 10.20
CA GLN A 87 14.54 25.45 10.15
C GLN A 87 13.32 25.10 9.27
N GLY A 88 12.60 26.11 8.74
CA GLY A 88 11.38 25.91 7.95
C GLY A 88 10.20 25.33 8.76
N ILE A 89 10.23 25.46 10.09
CA ILE A 89 9.18 24.97 10.99
C ILE A 89 8.09 26.05 11.11
N GLY A 90 6.83 25.64 10.99
CA GLY A 90 5.70 26.52 11.20
C GLY A 90 5.39 26.70 12.68
N LEU A 91 4.90 27.87 13.06
CA LEU A 91 4.51 28.20 14.43
C LEU A 91 3.02 28.49 14.48
N VAL A 92 2.31 27.75 15.32
CA VAL A 92 0.89 27.90 15.60
C VAL A 92 0.75 28.33 17.05
N VAL A 93 0.08 29.46 17.25
CA VAL A 93 -0.21 29.99 18.58
C VAL A 93 -1.68 29.74 18.87
N VAL A 94 -1.94 29.15 20.02
CA VAL A 94 -3.28 28.75 20.46
C VAL A 94 -3.65 29.54 21.71
N ASP A 95 -4.72 30.30 21.61
CA ASP A 95 -5.36 31.01 22.72
C ASP A 95 -6.71 30.35 23.02
N PRO A 96 -6.80 29.46 24.03
CA PRO A 96 -8.04 28.79 24.35
C PRO A 96 -9.15 29.74 24.81
N THR A 97 -8.81 30.95 25.29
CA THR A 97 -9.82 31.92 25.78
C THR A 97 -10.68 32.49 24.66
N LYS A 98 -10.15 32.52 23.43
CA LYS A 98 -10.85 33.01 22.23
C LYS A 98 -11.61 31.92 21.48
N GLY A 99 -11.64 30.68 22.01
CA GLY A 99 -12.37 29.56 21.43
C GLY A 99 -11.93 29.25 19.99
N ALA A 100 -12.90 29.11 19.09
CA ALA A 100 -12.66 28.66 17.70
C ALA A 100 -11.75 29.59 16.88
N GLN A 101 -11.67 30.88 17.22
CA GLN A 101 -10.80 31.86 16.55
C GLN A 101 -9.45 32.03 17.24
N GLY A 102 -9.20 31.30 18.33
CA GLY A 102 -7.99 31.42 19.13
C GLY A 102 -6.74 30.79 18.50
N VAL A 103 -6.85 30.13 17.35
CA VAL A 103 -5.71 29.49 16.68
C VAL A 103 -5.21 30.38 15.56
N ASP A 104 -3.95 30.80 15.64
CA ASP A 104 -3.30 31.65 14.66
C ASP A 104 -1.95 31.06 14.19
N VAL A 105 -1.71 31.06 12.88
CA VAL A 105 -0.48 30.55 12.27
C VAL A 105 0.48 31.72 12.03
N ARG A 106 1.34 31.99 13.01
CA ARG A 106 2.31 33.09 12.93
C ARG A 106 3.41 32.85 11.89
N ILE A 107 3.80 31.61 11.68
CA ILE A 107 4.83 31.22 10.72
C ILE A 107 4.32 30.00 9.96
N TYR A 108 4.23 30.12 8.65
CA TYR A 108 3.90 28.98 7.80
C TYR A 108 5.12 28.06 7.63
N ALA A 109 4.89 26.76 7.77
CA ALA A 109 5.95 25.77 7.57
C ALA A 109 6.38 25.75 6.10
N LYS A 110 7.69 25.68 5.86
CA LYS A 110 8.21 25.43 4.51
C LYS A 110 8.14 23.94 4.23
N ALA A 111 7.69 23.60 3.02
CA ALA A 111 7.75 22.22 2.56
C ALA A 111 9.22 21.80 2.50
N ARG A 112 9.57 20.78 3.28
CA ARG A 112 10.89 20.17 3.22
C ARG A 112 10.90 19.28 2.00
N GLN A 113 11.94 19.41 1.19
CA GLN A 113 12.28 18.35 0.26
C GLN A 113 12.68 17.17 1.13
N GLN A 114 11.76 16.22 1.31
CA GLN A 114 12.12 14.95 1.90
C GLN A 114 13.27 14.41 1.04
N PRO A 115 14.38 13.93 1.63
CA PRO A 115 15.11 12.88 0.95
C PRO A 115 14.07 11.78 0.78
N VAL A 116 13.64 11.55 -0.47
CA VAL A 116 12.86 10.36 -0.82
C VAL A 116 13.57 9.23 -0.08
N PRO A 117 12.90 8.49 0.83
CA PRO A 117 13.56 7.38 1.47
C PRO A 117 14.13 6.59 0.32
N ALA A 118 15.46 6.46 0.27
CA ALA A 118 16.12 5.75 -0.80
C ALA A 118 15.58 4.33 -0.68
N VAL A 119 14.52 4.06 -1.43
CA VAL A 119 14.01 2.73 -1.63
C VAL A 119 15.22 2.07 -2.25
N ASN A 120 15.92 1.24 -1.47
CA ASN A 120 17.06 0.49 -1.94
C ASN A 120 16.51 -0.43 -3.03
N THR A 121 16.46 0.09 -4.26
CA THR A 121 15.91 -0.56 -5.45
C THR A 121 16.62 -1.88 -5.64
N GLU A 122 17.89 -1.97 -5.27
CA GLU A 122 18.68 -3.20 -5.20
C GLU A 122 18.03 -4.28 -4.33
N LYS A 123 17.62 -3.96 -3.10
CA LYS A 123 16.97 -4.92 -2.20
C LYS A 123 15.58 -5.35 -2.68
N LEU A 124 14.82 -4.43 -3.28
CA LEU A 124 13.54 -4.78 -3.90
C LEU A 124 13.72 -5.64 -5.15
N ILE A 125 14.69 -5.33 -6.00
CA ILE A 125 15.02 -6.10 -7.21
C ILE A 125 15.49 -7.49 -6.81
N GLU A 126 16.30 -7.64 -5.76
CA GLU A 126 16.72 -8.94 -5.23
C GLU A 126 15.53 -9.75 -4.70
N ALA A 127 14.63 -9.13 -3.93
CA ALA A 127 13.43 -9.79 -3.43
C ALA A 127 12.49 -10.24 -4.57
N ILE A 128 12.32 -9.40 -5.60
CA ILE A 128 11.52 -9.73 -6.79
C ILE A 128 12.17 -10.86 -7.58
N LYS A 129 13.50 -10.81 -7.80
CA LYS A 129 14.23 -11.87 -8.51
C LYS A 129 14.12 -13.21 -7.76
N ALA A 130 14.26 -13.21 -6.44
CA ALA A 130 14.12 -14.41 -5.62
C ALA A 130 12.71 -15.00 -5.73
N ALA A 131 11.67 -14.17 -5.60
CA ALA A 131 10.28 -14.61 -5.71
C ALA A 131 9.94 -15.18 -7.12
N VAL A 132 10.44 -14.53 -8.18
CA VAL A 132 10.23 -15.00 -9.56
C VAL A 132 10.96 -16.32 -9.81
N LEU A 133 12.20 -16.45 -9.34
CA LEU A 133 12.97 -17.70 -9.48
C LEU A 133 12.29 -18.86 -8.75
N GLU A 134 11.78 -18.64 -7.55
CA GLU A 134 11.07 -19.65 -6.78
C GLU A 134 9.77 -20.09 -7.50
N GLN A 135 9.01 -19.13 -8.02
CA GLN A 135 7.78 -19.43 -8.76
C GLN A 135 8.04 -20.21 -10.05
N VAL A 136 9.08 -19.83 -10.82
CA VAL A 136 9.48 -20.56 -12.03
C VAL A 136 9.93 -21.98 -11.68
N ASN A 137 10.72 -22.16 -10.62
CA ASN A 137 11.21 -23.48 -10.21
C ASN A 137 10.05 -24.39 -9.77
N ASN A 138 9.05 -23.85 -9.06
CA ASN A 138 7.85 -24.58 -8.69
C ASN A 138 7.00 -24.98 -9.91
N GLN A 139 6.90 -24.11 -10.91
CA GLN A 139 6.20 -24.44 -12.16
C GLN A 139 6.93 -25.51 -12.97
N ILE A 140 8.27 -25.48 -13.03
CA ILE A 140 9.06 -26.51 -13.70
C ILE A 140 8.84 -27.88 -13.04
N LYS A 141 8.91 -27.95 -11.71
CA LYS A 141 8.66 -29.21 -10.98
C LYS A 141 7.24 -29.74 -11.19
N ALA A 142 6.24 -28.85 -11.26
CA ALA A 142 4.86 -29.25 -11.56
C ALA A 142 4.69 -29.72 -13.01
N LEU A 143 5.43 -29.14 -13.95
CA LEU A 143 5.47 -29.59 -15.34
C LEU A 143 6.16 -30.95 -15.47
N GLU A 144 7.29 -31.14 -14.79
CA GLU A 144 8.00 -32.42 -14.76
C GLU A 144 7.10 -33.53 -14.22
N SER A 145 6.43 -33.32 -13.07
CA SER A 145 5.51 -34.32 -12.52
C SER A 145 4.33 -34.61 -13.46
N SER A 146 3.75 -33.59 -14.10
CA SER A 146 2.70 -33.78 -15.09
C SER A 146 3.18 -34.57 -16.32
N ILE A 147 4.41 -34.36 -16.78
CA ILE A 147 4.97 -35.07 -17.93
C ILE A 147 5.24 -36.52 -17.57
N PHE A 148 5.86 -36.77 -16.41
CA PHE A 148 6.11 -38.12 -15.91
C PHE A 148 4.82 -38.93 -15.72
N GLU A 149 3.76 -38.33 -15.18
CA GLU A 149 2.47 -39.00 -15.05
C GLU A 149 1.85 -39.32 -16.42
N LYS A 150 1.92 -38.40 -17.38
CA LYS A 150 1.42 -38.64 -18.74
C LYS A 150 2.19 -39.75 -19.45
N LEU A 151 3.52 -39.76 -19.30
CA LEU A 151 4.39 -40.80 -19.86
C LEU A 151 4.10 -42.16 -19.23
N LYS A 152 3.95 -42.21 -17.91
CA LYS A 152 3.60 -43.45 -17.20
C LYS A 152 2.25 -44.00 -17.66
N ARG A 153 1.21 -43.15 -17.73
CA ARG A 153 -0.11 -43.55 -18.24
C ARG A 153 -0.06 -44.03 -19.69
N TYR A 154 0.73 -43.37 -20.54
CA TYR A 154 0.89 -43.78 -21.93
C TYR A 154 1.58 -45.16 -22.03
N ILE A 155 2.63 -45.39 -21.24
CA ILE A 155 3.33 -46.69 -21.20
C ILE A 155 2.41 -47.78 -20.67
N ASP A 156 1.69 -47.51 -19.58
CA ASP A 156 0.73 -48.46 -18.99
C ASP A 156 -0.38 -48.81 -19.98
N GLN A 157 -0.95 -47.82 -20.66
CA GLN A 157 -1.96 -48.02 -21.70
C GLN A 157 -1.44 -48.85 -22.87
N ARG A 158 -0.22 -48.56 -23.36
CA ARG A 158 0.40 -49.35 -24.43
C ARG A 158 0.71 -50.78 -23.98
N LEU A 159 1.18 -50.99 -22.75
CA LEU A 159 1.42 -52.33 -22.22
C LEU A 159 0.13 -53.13 -22.07
N GLU A 160 -0.97 -52.50 -21.67
CA GLU A 160 -2.29 -53.14 -21.64
C GLU A 160 -2.81 -53.47 -23.05
N GLU A 161 -2.64 -52.58 -24.02
CA GLU A 161 -2.97 -52.85 -25.43
C GLU A 161 -2.16 -54.03 -26.00
N TYR A 162 -0.86 -54.10 -25.70
CA TYR A 162 -0.01 -55.23 -26.10
C TYR A 162 -0.37 -56.54 -25.41
N LYS A 163 -0.71 -56.50 -24.11
CA LYS A 163 -1.20 -57.68 -23.37
C LYS A 163 -2.58 -58.14 -23.86
N GLY A 164 -3.44 -57.21 -24.25
CA GLY A 164 -4.72 -57.49 -24.90
C GLY A 164 -4.55 -58.14 -26.27
N ALA A 165 -3.59 -57.67 -27.07
CA ALA A 165 -3.25 -58.24 -28.38
C ALA A 165 -2.59 -59.64 -28.28
N MET A 166 -1.79 -59.91 -27.24
CA MET A 166 -1.22 -61.24 -26.98
C MET A 166 -2.22 -62.24 -26.36
N SER A 167 -3.30 -61.77 -25.73
CA SER A 167 -4.27 -62.65 -25.07
C SER A 167 -5.35 -63.22 -26.01
N GLY A 168 -5.20 -63.07 -27.34
CA GLY A 168 -5.98 -63.84 -28.33
C GLY A 168 -7.49 -63.79 -28.14
N LYS A 169 -8.06 -62.68 -27.66
CA LYS A 169 -9.52 -62.50 -27.68
C LYS A 169 -9.94 -61.93 -29.04
N PRO A 170 -10.90 -62.56 -29.74
CA PRO A 170 -11.38 -62.03 -31.01
C PRO A 170 -11.99 -60.64 -30.80
N PRO A 171 -11.96 -59.76 -31.81
CA PRO A 171 -12.49 -58.41 -31.70
C PRO A 171 -13.94 -58.46 -31.23
N PRO A 172 -14.40 -57.54 -30.35
CA PRO A 172 -15.81 -57.45 -30.04
C PRO A 172 -16.56 -57.18 -31.34
N LEU A 173 -17.64 -57.94 -31.59
CA LEU A 173 -18.55 -57.64 -32.70
C LEU A 173 -18.99 -56.17 -32.60
N PRO A 174 -19.09 -55.46 -33.74
CA PRO A 174 -19.58 -54.09 -33.73
C PRO A 174 -20.98 -54.07 -33.09
N PRO A 175 -21.29 -53.06 -32.26
CA PRO A 175 -22.63 -52.93 -31.70
C PRO A 175 -23.66 -52.84 -32.84
N PRO A 176 -24.88 -53.39 -32.66
CA PRO A 176 -25.92 -53.27 -33.67
C PRO A 176 -26.18 -51.79 -33.97
N PRO A 177 -26.61 -51.43 -35.20
CA PRO A 177 -26.79 -50.05 -35.62
C PRO A 177 -27.98 -49.44 -34.86
N GLY A 178 -27.71 -48.95 -33.65
CA GLY A 178 -28.59 -48.09 -32.89
C GLY A 178 -28.51 -46.69 -33.47
N GLY A 179 -29.65 -46.22 -33.99
CA GLY A 179 -29.94 -44.91 -34.57
C GLY A 179 -28.88 -43.83 -34.32
N SER A 180 -28.19 -43.48 -35.40
CA SER A 180 -27.28 -42.36 -35.52
C SER A 180 -27.98 -41.03 -35.19
N SER A 181 -27.91 -40.57 -33.95
CA SER A 181 -27.92 -39.13 -33.69
C SER A 181 -26.52 -38.62 -33.99
N VAL A 182 -26.24 -38.41 -35.28
CA VAL A 182 -25.12 -37.59 -35.71
C VAL A 182 -25.34 -36.22 -35.08
N VAL A 183 -24.67 -35.99 -33.94
CA VAL A 183 -24.55 -34.67 -33.34
C VAL A 183 -24.01 -33.79 -34.46
N GLU A 184 -24.83 -32.83 -34.88
CA GLU A 184 -24.55 -31.88 -35.94
C GLU A 184 -23.16 -31.26 -35.72
N ASN A 185 -22.19 -31.76 -36.47
CA ASN A 185 -20.86 -31.20 -36.50
C ASN A 185 -21.00 -29.78 -37.08
N GLU A 186 -20.72 -28.74 -36.30
CA GLU A 186 -20.95 -27.33 -36.69
C GLU A 186 -20.24 -26.95 -38.00
N TRP A 187 -19.17 -27.68 -38.33
CA TRP A 187 -18.45 -27.61 -39.61
C TRP A 187 -19.32 -27.94 -40.84
N VAL A 188 -20.28 -28.86 -40.71
CA VAL A 188 -21.20 -29.23 -41.80
C VAL A 188 -22.25 -28.15 -42.03
N ARG A 189 -22.68 -27.43 -40.98
CA ARG A 189 -23.55 -26.24 -41.12
C ARG A 189 -22.82 -25.11 -41.83
N TYR A 190 -21.55 -24.89 -41.50
CA TYR A 190 -20.74 -23.82 -42.10
C TYR A 190 -20.47 -24.04 -43.59
N LEU A 191 -20.31 -25.29 -44.02
CA LEU A 191 -20.15 -25.60 -45.45
C LEU A 191 -21.46 -25.43 -46.24
N ARG A 192 -22.62 -25.72 -45.62
CA ARG A 192 -23.93 -25.57 -46.28
C ARG A 192 -24.36 -24.11 -46.43
N SER A 193 -23.96 -23.22 -45.53
CA SER A 193 -24.31 -21.79 -45.60
C SER A 193 -23.57 -21.02 -46.70
N ARG A 194 -22.45 -21.55 -47.22
CA ARG A 194 -21.67 -20.94 -48.31
C ARG A 194 -22.08 -21.37 -49.72
N GLY A 195 -23.10 -22.21 -49.86
CA GLY A 195 -23.54 -22.77 -51.13
C GLY A 195 -24.84 -22.17 -51.71
N LYS A 196 -25.26 -20.97 -51.28
CA LYS A 196 -26.36 -20.23 -51.89
C LYS A 196 -25.88 -18.93 -52.50
#